data_AF-A0A349E4N1-F1
#
_entry.id   AF-A0A349E4N1-F1
#
_cell.length_a   1.000
_cell.length_b   1.000
_cell.length_c   1.000
_cell.angle_alpha   90.00
_cell.angle_beta   90.00
_cell.angle_gamma   90.00
#
_symmetry.space_group_name_H-M   'P 1'
#
loop_
_entity.id
_entity.type
_entity.pdbx_description
1 polymer ?
#
loop_
_entity_poly.entity_id
_entity_poly.type
_entity_poly.pdbx_seq_one_letter_code
_entity_poly.pdbx_strand_id
1 'polypeptide(L)'
;MSREEYIAELQIYLQLLHKYQPKKALGNMMDFQYIIDPGVQEWINEQIFSVYAQIGFTKIALLPSEDFVPNLSIKQTMEGDTSKAFNTKYFTDEKKAKDWLLSTVTDLVSK
;
A
#
# COMPACT_ATOMS: atom_id res chain seq x y z
N MET A 1 -10.98 15.70 5.60
CA MET A 1 -9.67 15.29 6.11
C MET A 1 -8.63 16.27 5.60
N SER A 2 -7.92 16.94 6.49
CA SER A 2 -6.76 17.78 6.15
C SER A 2 -5.49 16.93 5.97
N ARG A 3 -4.42 17.54 5.48
CA ARG A 3 -3.11 16.89 5.36
C ARG A 3 -2.58 16.44 6.73
N GLU A 4 -2.72 17.28 7.74
CA GLU A 4 -2.26 17.02 9.11
C GLU A 4 -3.02 15.85 9.72
N GLU A 5 -4.34 15.79 9.52
CA GLU A 5 -5.18 14.67 9.97
C GLU A 5 -4.75 13.37 9.29
N TYR A 6 -4.52 13.39 7.97
CA TYR A 6 -4.09 12.20 7.25
C TYR A 6 -2.69 11.71 7.68
N ILE A 7 -1.74 12.62 7.87
CA ILE A 7 -0.40 12.28 8.37
C ILE A 7 -0.48 11.70 9.79
N ALA A 8 -1.34 12.24 10.66
CA ALA A 8 -1.54 11.70 12.00
C ALA A 8 -2.08 10.26 11.96
N GLU A 9 -3.01 9.94 11.05
CA GLU A 9 -3.49 8.56 10.83
C GLU A 9 -2.36 7.64 10.34
N LEU A 10 -1.52 8.11 9.40
CA LEU A 10 -0.37 7.34 8.92
C LEU A 10 0.70 7.11 9.99
N GLN A 11 0.88 8.04 10.92
CA GLN A 11 1.77 7.85 12.07
C GLN A 11 1.25 6.74 13.01
N ILE A 12 -0.06 6.65 13.21
CA ILE A 12 -0.67 5.53 13.94
C ILE A 12 -0.42 4.22 13.19
N TYR A 13 -0.62 4.22 11.86
CA TYR A 13 -0.31 3.06 11.02
C TYR A 13 1.16 2.63 11.14
N LEU A 14 2.09 3.57 11.14
CA LEU A 14 3.53 3.30 11.33
C LEU A 14 3.82 2.59 12.66
N GLN A 15 3.17 2.99 13.75
CA GLN A 15 3.28 2.30 15.04
C GLN A 15 2.80 0.84 14.95
N LEU A 16 1.70 0.59 14.21
CA LEU A 16 1.19 -0.76 14.00
C LEU A 16 2.17 -1.62 13.16
N LEU A 17 2.83 -1.03 12.16
CA LEU A 17 3.85 -1.71 11.36
C LEU A 17 5.04 -2.15 12.21
N HIS A 18 5.56 -1.27 13.06
CA HIS A 18 6.65 -1.62 13.96
C HIS A 18 6.24 -2.69 14.98
N LYS A 19 5.02 -2.62 15.50
CA LYS A 19 4.52 -3.56 16.51
C LYS A 19 4.29 -4.97 15.95
N TYR A 20 3.61 -5.08 14.80
CA TYR A 20 3.13 -6.36 14.28
C TYR A 20 3.98 -6.92 13.15
N GLN A 21 4.83 -6.10 12.52
CA GLN A 21 5.71 -6.47 11.42
C GLN A 21 5.03 -7.36 10.36
N PRO A 22 3.88 -6.91 9.81
CA PRO A 22 3.15 -7.72 8.86
C PRO A 22 4.03 -7.99 7.63
N LYS A 23 3.87 -9.18 7.04
CA LYS A 23 4.54 -9.54 5.77
C LYS A 23 3.72 -9.16 4.55
N LYS A 24 2.43 -8.91 4.74
CA LYS A 24 1.44 -8.73 3.68
C LYS A 24 0.33 -7.81 4.16
N ALA A 25 -0.24 -7.01 3.27
CA ALA A 25 -1.42 -6.19 3.60
C ALA A 25 -2.47 -6.20 2.47
N LEU A 26 -3.71 -5.96 2.87
CA LEU A 26 -4.83 -5.67 2.00
C LEU A 26 -5.27 -4.25 2.30
N GLY A 27 -5.08 -3.33 1.35
CA GLY A 27 -5.57 -1.96 1.46
C GLY A 27 -6.89 -1.82 0.70
N ASN A 28 -8.01 -1.86 1.42
CA ASN A 28 -9.31 -1.49 0.86
C ASN A 28 -9.46 0.02 0.95
N MET A 29 -9.43 0.68 -0.20
CA MET A 29 -9.46 2.12 -0.37
C MET A 29 -10.57 2.55 -1.34
N MET A 30 -11.59 1.71 -1.56
CA MET A 30 -12.65 1.98 -2.54
C MET A 30 -13.40 3.28 -2.23
N ASP A 31 -13.63 3.56 -0.95
CA ASP A 31 -14.26 4.79 -0.45
C ASP A 31 -13.24 5.90 -0.13
N PHE A 32 -11.99 5.79 -0.58
CA PHE A 32 -10.95 6.75 -0.25
C PHE A 32 -11.10 8.04 -1.06
N GLN A 33 -11.33 9.15 -0.36
CA GLN A 33 -11.64 10.46 -0.95
C GLN A 33 -10.48 11.47 -0.83
N TYR A 34 -9.42 11.13 -0.09
CA TYR A 34 -8.28 12.02 0.08
C TYR A 34 -7.37 11.96 -1.15
N ILE A 35 -6.89 13.13 -1.61
CA ILE A 35 -5.94 13.21 -2.72
C ILE A 35 -4.53 13.27 -2.10
N ILE A 36 -3.72 12.26 -2.38
CA ILE A 36 -2.35 12.19 -1.86
C ILE A 36 -1.48 13.13 -2.70
N ASP A 37 -1.24 14.34 -2.19
CA ASP A 37 -0.38 15.32 -2.84
C ASP A 37 1.11 14.90 -2.82
N PRO A 38 1.95 15.44 -3.72
CA PRO A 38 3.35 15.02 -3.84
C PRO A 38 4.15 15.05 -2.53
N GLY A 39 3.91 16.04 -1.66
CA GLY A 39 4.63 16.13 -0.38
C GLY A 39 4.24 15.04 0.61
N VAL A 40 3.02 14.50 0.51
CA VAL A 40 2.59 13.32 1.28
C VAL A 40 3.11 12.03 0.64
N GLN A 41 3.18 11.97 -0.70
CA GLN A 41 3.76 10.82 -1.41
C GLN A 41 5.23 10.60 -1.03
N GLU A 42 6.03 11.66 -1.00
CA GLU A 42 7.42 11.65 -0.55
C GLU A 42 7.52 11.17 0.91
N TRP A 43 6.67 11.70 1.79
CA TRP A 43 6.64 11.29 3.19
C TRP A 43 6.31 9.79 3.35
N ILE A 44 5.34 9.27 2.59
CA ILE A 44 4.99 7.84 2.59
C ILE A 44 6.19 6.99 2.17
N ASN A 45 6.93 7.40 1.14
CA ASN A 45 8.10 6.69 0.67
C ASN A 45 9.20 6.64 1.76
N GLU A 46 9.53 7.80 2.33
CA GLU A 46 10.58 7.93 3.35
C GLU A 46 10.26 7.20 4.66
N GLN A 47 9.00 7.23 5.09
CA GLN A 47 8.61 6.75 6.41
C GLN A 47 7.97 5.36 6.38
N ILE A 48 7.01 5.13 5.47
CA ILE A 48 6.25 3.89 5.44
C ILE A 48 6.97 2.82 4.62
N PHE A 49 7.38 3.12 3.38
CA PHE A 49 8.01 2.12 2.51
C PHE A 49 9.42 1.75 3.00
N SER A 50 10.15 2.69 3.58
CA SER A 50 11.39 2.38 4.32
C SER A 50 11.16 1.34 5.42
N VAL A 51 10.08 1.46 6.21
CA VAL A 51 9.74 0.47 7.23
C VAL A 51 9.29 -0.85 6.63
N TYR A 52 8.54 -0.84 5.52
CA TYR A 52 8.21 -2.07 4.78
C TYR A 52 9.47 -2.87 4.41
N ALA A 53 10.52 -2.20 3.91
CA ALA A 53 11.79 -2.85 3.61
C ALA A 53 12.45 -3.46 4.86
N GLN A 54 12.44 -2.73 5.98
CA GLN A 54 13.05 -3.17 7.25
C GLN A 54 12.34 -4.38 7.86
N ILE A 55 11.00 -4.39 7.85
CA ILE A 55 10.22 -5.48 8.44
C ILE A 55 10.06 -6.68 7.51
N GLY A 56 10.67 -6.64 6.31
CA GLY A 56 10.56 -7.68 5.28
C GLY A 56 9.13 -7.87 4.79
N PHE A 57 8.41 -6.77 4.57
CA PHE A 57 7.10 -6.75 3.94
C PHE A 57 7.22 -7.19 2.47
N THR A 58 6.28 -7.98 1.94
CA THR A 58 6.47 -8.69 0.65
C THR A 58 5.38 -8.47 -0.38
N LYS A 59 4.12 -8.26 0.03
CA LYS A 59 2.98 -8.13 -0.87
C LYS A 59 1.94 -7.16 -0.32
N ILE A 60 1.44 -6.27 -1.16
CA ILE A 60 0.23 -5.48 -0.89
C ILE A 60 -0.78 -5.66 -2.01
N ALA A 61 -2.01 -6.02 -1.65
CA ALA A 61 -3.15 -6.00 -2.54
C ALA A 61 -3.95 -4.73 -2.27
N LEU A 62 -4.23 -3.94 -3.31
CA LEU A 62 -4.96 -2.69 -3.19
C LEU A 62 -6.28 -2.76 -3.95
N LEU A 63 -7.35 -2.34 -3.30
CA LEU A 63 -8.61 -1.98 -3.94
C LEU A 63 -8.66 -0.44 -3.94
N PRO A 64 -8.15 0.24 -4.97
CA PRO A 64 -8.06 1.70 -4.98
C PRO A 64 -9.44 2.33 -5.08
N SER A 65 -9.50 3.64 -4.82
CA SER A 65 -10.72 4.42 -4.92
C SER A 65 -11.42 4.27 -6.27
N GLU A 66 -12.75 4.28 -6.26
CA GLU A 66 -13.52 4.34 -7.50
C GLU A 66 -13.43 5.72 -8.17
N ASP A 67 -13.10 6.76 -7.40
CA ASP A 67 -12.92 8.12 -7.91
C ASP A 67 -11.56 8.30 -8.59
N PHE A 68 -11.59 8.90 -9.78
CA PHE A 68 -10.42 9.00 -10.66
C PHE A 68 -9.22 9.70 -10.00
N VAL A 69 -9.42 10.84 -9.34
CA VAL A 69 -8.31 11.64 -8.80
C VAL A 69 -7.66 10.97 -7.59
N PRO A 70 -8.40 10.51 -6.55
CA PRO A 70 -7.81 9.71 -5.48
C PRO A 70 -7.14 8.43 -6.00
N ASN A 71 -7.76 7.70 -6.93
CA ASN A 71 -7.18 6.50 -7.54
C ASN A 71 -5.83 6.77 -8.20
N LEU A 72 -5.73 7.85 -8.99
CA LEU A 72 -4.48 8.26 -9.62
C LEU A 72 -3.41 8.58 -8.57
N SER A 73 -3.77 9.33 -7.52
CA SER A 73 -2.82 9.68 -6.45
C SER A 73 -2.31 8.45 -5.69
N ILE A 74 -3.17 7.44 -5.45
CA ILE A 74 -2.75 6.15 -4.86
C ILE A 74 -1.75 5.46 -5.78
N LYS A 75 -2.05 5.33 -7.07
CA LYS A 75 -1.17 4.66 -8.03
C LYS A 75 0.20 5.34 -8.12
N GLN A 76 0.21 6.67 -8.22
CA GLN A 76 1.45 7.46 -8.23
C GLN A 76 2.28 7.24 -6.97
N THR A 77 1.63 7.21 -5.80
CA THR A 77 2.30 6.93 -4.52
C THR A 77 2.98 5.56 -4.55
N MET A 78 2.26 4.52 -4.99
CA MET A 78 2.78 3.14 -5.00
C MET A 78 3.85 2.92 -6.07
N GLU A 79 3.73 3.57 -7.23
CA GLU A 79 4.71 3.51 -8.32
C GLU A 79 5.97 4.32 -8.01
N GLY A 80 5.87 5.31 -7.10
CA GLY A 80 6.99 6.06 -6.57
C GLY A 80 7.86 5.29 -5.57
N ASP A 81 7.48 4.08 -5.16
CA ASP A 81 8.32 3.23 -4.31
C ASP A 81 9.62 2.85 -5.03
N THR A 82 10.73 3.36 -4.52
CA THR A 82 12.07 3.05 -5.02
C THR A 82 12.70 1.86 -4.32
N SER A 83 12.13 1.40 -3.20
CA SER A 83 12.70 0.31 -2.40
C SER A 83 12.60 -1.04 -3.10
N LYS A 84 11.56 -1.24 -3.93
CA LYS A 84 11.19 -2.53 -4.54
C LYS A 84 11.07 -3.65 -3.51
N ALA A 85 10.81 -3.31 -2.24
CA ALA A 85 10.80 -4.28 -1.15
C ALA A 85 9.59 -5.23 -1.24
N PHE A 86 8.53 -4.82 -1.94
CA PHE A 86 7.28 -5.56 -1.99
C PHE A 86 6.61 -5.47 -3.36
N ASN A 87 5.71 -6.42 -3.62
CA ASN A 87 4.91 -6.42 -4.83
C ASN A 87 3.55 -5.78 -4.57
N THR A 88 3.14 -4.87 -5.46
CA THR A 88 1.81 -4.27 -5.45
C THR A 88 0.95 -4.87 -6.55
N LYS A 89 -0.32 -5.16 -6.24
CA LYS A 89 -1.32 -5.49 -7.28
C LYS A 89 -2.67 -4.87 -6.94
N TYR A 90 -3.33 -4.36 -7.98
CA TYR A 90 -4.62 -3.69 -7.89
C TYR A 90 -5.76 -4.64 -8.23
N PHE A 91 -6.87 -4.51 -7.52
CA PHE A 91 -8.06 -5.35 -7.66
C PHE A 91 -9.33 -4.50 -7.53
N THR A 92 -10.42 -5.01 -8.08
CA THR A 92 -11.79 -4.50 -7.86
C THR A 92 -12.65 -5.49 -7.07
N ASP A 93 -12.06 -6.61 -6.65
CA ASP A 93 -12.74 -7.71 -5.97
C ASP A 93 -11.88 -8.17 -4.79
N GLU A 94 -12.44 -8.08 -3.59
CA GLU A 94 -11.72 -8.36 -2.35
C GLU A 94 -11.31 -9.83 -2.24
N LYS A 95 -12.13 -10.74 -2.78
CA LYS A 95 -11.84 -12.16 -2.76
C LYS A 95 -10.60 -12.46 -3.62
N LYS A 96 -10.54 -11.96 -4.85
CA LYS A 96 -9.37 -12.10 -5.74
C LYS A 96 -8.12 -11.46 -5.14
N ALA A 97 -8.27 -10.33 -4.45
CA ALA A 97 -7.19 -9.66 -3.75
C ALA A 97 -6.60 -10.56 -2.65
N LYS A 98 -7.47 -11.13 -1.79
CA LYS A 98 -7.07 -12.07 -0.73
C LYS A 98 -6.46 -13.34 -1.29
N ASP A 99 -7.06 -13.93 -2.33
CA ASP A 99 -6.56 -15.15 -2.98
C ASP A 99 -5.12 -14.95 -3.49
N TRP A 100 -4.82 -13.79 -4.11
CA TRP A 100 -3.45 -13.46 -4.55
C TRP A 100 -2.49 -13.14 -3.39
N LEU A 101 -2.99 -12.49 -2.34
CA LEU A 101 -2.18 -12.14 -1.17
C LEU A 101 -1.74 -13.42 -0.42
N LEU A 102 -2.67 -14.36 -0.26
CA LEU A 102 -2.45 -15.61 0.48
C LEU A 102 -1.83 -16.72 -0.36
N SER A 103 -1.81 -16.60 -1.69
CA SER A 103 -1.11 -17.57 -2.53
C SER A 103 0.37 -17.63 -2.15
N THR A 104 0.83 -18.86 -1.91
CA THR A 104 2.26 -19.18 -1.82
C THR A 104 2.83 -19.03 -3.22
N VAL A 105 3.89 -18.25 -3.37
CA VAL A 105 4.64 -18.19 -4.62
C VAL A 105 5.31 -19.56 -4.80
N THR A 106 4.61 -20.51 -5.42
CA THR A 106 5.26 -21.46 -6.32
C THR A 106 5.19 -20.76 -7.66
N ASP A 107 6.21 -19.96 -7.97
CA ASP A 107 6.37 -19.51 -9.34
C ASP A 107 6.44 -20.76 -10.20
N LEU A 108 5.49 -20.84 -11.11
CA LEU A 108 5.43 -21.79 -12.18
C LEU A 108 6.79 -21.78 -12.88
N VAL A 109 7.60 -22.80 -12.59
CA VAL A 109 8.46 -23.40 -13.61
C VAL A 109 7.50 -23.80 -14.74
N SER A 110 7.29 -22.92 -15.71
CA SER A 110 6.71 -23.20 -17.04
C SER A 110 6.42 -21.90 -17.79
N LYS A 111 7.42 -21.37 -18.51
CA LYS A 111 7.37 -21.23 -19.97
C LYS A 111 8.71 -20.76 -20.52
#